data_AF-A0A966SFI3-F1
#
_entry.id   AF-A0A966SFI3-F1
#
_cell.length_a   1.000
_cell.length_b   1.000
_cell.length_c   1.000
_cell.angle_alpha   90.00
_cell.angle_beta   90.00
_cell.angle_gamma   90.00
#
_symmetry.space_group_name_H-M   'P 1'
#
loop_
_entity.id
_entity.type
_entity.pdbx_description
1 polymer ?
#
loop_
_entity_poly.entity_id
_entity_poly.type
_entity_poly.pdbx_seq_one_letter_code
_entity_poly.pdbx_strand_id
1 'polypeptide(L)'
;TSCKAALEALDTLEQASRHVLGAFAQAPERALAVAVPLLRLAGYAIGGWMLAKSAAIAARKLAGGAADTDFLRGKLAAARFYAAHVLPQVGALARIVTDGDGSVLETDATLV
;
A
#
# COMPACT_ATOMS: atom_id res chain seq x y z
N THR A 1 -7.52 -10.09 -11.13
CA THR A 1 -6.84 -10.34 -9.83
C THR A 1 -6.05 -9.14 -9.34
N SER A 2 -5.13 -8.56 -10.12
CA SER A 2 -4.33 -7.38 -9.70
C SER A 2 -5.17 -6.13 -9.39
N CYS A 3 -6.22 -5.85 -10.16
CA CYS A 3 -7.10 -4.71 -9.91
C CYS A 3 -7.88 -4.83 -8.59
N LYS A 4 -8.36 -6.02 -8.24
CA LYS A 4 -9.02 -6.29 -6.95
C LYS A 4 -8.07 -6.05 -5.78
N ALA A 5 -6.88 -6.65 -5.81
CA ALA A 5 -5.87 -6.49 -4.76
C ALA A 5 -5.46 -5.03 -4.56
N ALA A 6 -5.37 -4.23 -5.64
CA ALA A 6 -5.06 -2.81 -5.54
C ALA A 6 -6.19 -1.99 -4.90
N LEU A 7 -7.46 -2.33 -5.15
CA LEU A 7 -8.59 -1.66 -4.52
C LEU A 7 -8.67 -2.01 -3.02
N GLU A 8 -8.50 -3.28 -2.67
CA GLU A 8 -8.44 -3.72 -1.25
C GLU A 8 -7.30 -3.02 -0.49
N ALA A 9 -6.16 -2.80 -1.14
CA ALA A 9 -5.04 -2.06 -0.56
C ALA A 9 -5.36 -0.57 -0.34
N LEU A 10 -6.14 0.06 -1.22
CA LEU A 10 -6.60 1.44 -1.05
C LEU A 10 -7.63 1.56 0.08
N ASP A 11 -8.55 0.61 0.20
CA ASP A 11 -9.50 0.54 1.32
C ASP A 11 -8.75 0.42 2.65
N THR A 12 -7.69 -0.41 2.67
CA THR A 12 -6.82 -0.57 3.85
C THR A 12 -6.09 0.73 4.19
N LEU A 13 -5.57 1.44 3.18
CA LEU A 13 -4.95 2.75 3.38
C LEU A 13 -5.94 3.76 3.97
N GLU A 14 -7.15 3.83 3.43
CA GLU A 14 -8.17 4.75 3.92
C GLU A 14 -8.50 4.50 5.40
N GLN A 15 -8.68 3.23 5.77
CA GLN A 15 -8.93 2.83 7.16
C GLN A 15 -7.76 3.19 8.08
N ALA A 16 -6.52 2.89 7.66
CA ALA A 16 -5.32 3.22 8.43
C ALA A 16 -5.15 4.74 8.59
N SER A 17 -5.39 5.53 7.54
CA SER A 17 -5.36 6.99 7.61
C SER A 17 -6.43 7.54 8.56
N ARG A 18 -7.66 7.00 8.52
CA ARG A 18 -8.72 7.39 9.46
C ARG A 18 -8.33 7.08 10.91
N HIS A 19 -7.73 5.92 11.16
CA HIS A 19 -7.24 5.56 12.49
C HIS A 19 -6.19 6.55 12.99
N VAL A 20 -5.16 6.86 12.19
CA VAL A 20 -4.09 7.79 12.56
C VAL A 20 -4.61 9.21 12.78
N LEU A 21 -5.55 9.69 11.95
CA LEU A 21 -6.18 11.01 12.15
C LEU A 21 -6.98 11.06 13.46
N GLY A 22 -7.67 9.97 13.83
CA GLY A 22 -8.35 9.84 15.11
C GLY A 22 -7.39 9.87 16.30
N ALA A 23 -6.29 9.12 16.21
CA ALA A 23 -5.23 9.13 17.23
C ALA A 23 -4.58 10.52 17.37
N PHE A 24 -4.30 11.19 16.25
CA PHE A 24 -3.65 12.50 16.24
C PHE A 24 -4.46 13.57 16.99
N ALA A 25 -5.79 13.50 16.93
CA ALA A 25 -6.66 14.44 17.64
C ALA A 25 -6.63 14.28 19.17
N GLN A 26 -6.26 13.10 19.68
CA GLN A 26 -6.29 12.77 21.11
C GLN A 26 -4.89 12.68 21.73
N ALA A 27 -3.94 12.09 21.01
CA ALA A 27 -2.58 11.78 21.43
C ALA A 27 -1.64 11.82 20.21
N PRO A 28 -1.14 13.02 19.83
CA PRO A 28 -0.29 13.21 18.65
C PRO A 28 0.93 12.29 18.60
N GLU A 29 1.55 11.99 19.73
CA GLU A 29 2.71 11.11 19.87
C GLU A 29 2.43 9.67 19.40
N ARG A 30 1.20 9.16 19.62
CA ARG A 30 0.77 7.84 19.13
C ARG A 30 0.69 7.80 17.61
N ALA A 31 0.12 8.86 17.02
CA ALA A 31 0.07 9.00 15.57
C ALA A 31 1.47 9.15 14.94
N LEU A 32 2.38 9.86 15.61
CA LEU A 32 3.74 10.07 15.13
C LEU A 32 4.60 8.79 15.22
N ALA A 33 4.38 7.95 16.24
CA ALA A 33 5.05 6.66 16.40
C ALA A 33 4.88 5.73 15.19
N VAL A 34 3.73 5.82 14.49
CA VAL A 34 3.39 4.97 13.35
C VAL A 34 3.38 5.70 11.99
N ALA A 35 3.86 6.94 11.95
CA ALA A 35 3.81 7.78 10.75
C ALA A 35 4.60 7.19 9.56
N VAL A 36 5.79 6.63 9.80
CA VAL A 36 6.63 6.02 8.75
C VAL A 36 6.01 4.73 8.20
N PRO A 37 5.50 3.79 9.04
CA PRO A 37 4.69 2.68 8.57
C PRO A 37 3.49 3.10 7.71
N LEU A 38 2.76 4.15 8.10
CA LEU A 38 1.65 4.69 7.31
C LEU A 38 2.13 5.22 5.95
N LEU A 39 3.24 5.97 5.91
CA LEU A 39 3.82 6.47 4.66
C LEU A 39 4.19 5.32 3.72
N ARG A 40 4.80 4.25 4.24
CA ARG A 40 5.15 3.07 3.45
C ARG A 40 3.91 2.36 2.92
N LEU A 41 2.88 2.22 3.76
CA LEU A 41 1.58 1.65 3.37
C LEU A 41 0.98 2.43 2.20
N ALA A 42 0.95 3.76 2.32
CA ALA A 42 0.45 4.64 1.26
C ALA A 42 1.22 4.45 -0.06
N GLY A 43 2.56 4.40 0.00
CA GLY A 43 3.40 4.12 -1.16
C GLY A 43 3.05 2.80 -1.85
N TYR A 44 2.81 1.74 -1.08
CA TYR A 44 2.47 0.44 -1.64
C TYR A 44 1.06 0.39 -2.24
N ALA A 45 0.07 0.93 -1.54
CA ALA A 45 -1.32 0.94 -2.03
C ALA A 45 -1.46 1.78 -3.31
N ILE A 46 -0.96 3.01 -3.30
CA ILE A 46 -1.05 3.94 -4.45
C ILE A 46 -0.21 3.40 -5.62
N GLY A 47 0.99 2.88 -5.36
CA GLY A 47 1.85 2.25 -6.37
C GLY A 47 1.17 1.06 -7.05
N GLY A 48 0.54 0.19 -6.26
CA GLY A 48 -0.23 -0.95 -6.76
C GLY A 48 -1.40 -0.54 -7.65
N TRP A 49 -2.14 0.51 -7.27
CA TRP A 49 -3.22 1.07 -8.08
C TRP A 49 -2.73 1.62 -9.42
N MET A 50 -1.64 2.39 -9.44
CA MET A 50 -1.07 2.92 -10.68
C MET A 50 -0.62 1.80 -11.63
N LEU A 51 0.00 0.74 -11.10
CA LEU A 51 0.39 -0.43 -11.88
C LEU A 51 -0.83 -1.20 -12.42
N ALA A 52 -1.85 -1.42 -11.60
CA ALA A 52 -3.10 -2.06 -12.03
C ALA A 52 -3.80 -1.24 -13.13
N LYS A 53 -3.85 0.09 -13.00
CA LYS A 53 -4.38 1.00 -14.02
C LYS A 53 -3.57 0.90 -15.32
N SER A 54 -2.24 0.92 -15.23
CA SER A 54 -1.37 0.76 -16.41
C SER A 54 -1.56 -0.59 -17.10
N ALA A 55 -1.70 -1.67 -16.35
CA ALA A 55 -1.95 -3.01 -16.89
C ALA A 55 -3.33 -3.10 -17.58
N ALA A 56 -4.37 -2.46 -17.04
CA ALA A 56 -5.69 -2.41 -17.67
C ALA A 56 -5.65 -1.69 -19.03
N ILE A 57 -4.91 -0.58 -19.12
CA ILE A 57 -4.70 0.14 -20.39
C ILE A 57 -3.87 -0.72 -21.35
N ALA A 58 -2.83 -1.40 -20.87
CA ALA A 58 -1.99 -2.25 -21.69
C ALA A 58 -2.76 -3.43 -22.29
N ALA A 59 -3.64 -4.07 -21.51
CA ALA A 59 -4.51 -5.13 -21.97
C ALA A 59 -5.43 -4.68 -23.12
N ARG A 60 -6.01 -3.48 -23.01
CA ARG A 60 -6.86 -2.90 -24.08
C ARG A 60 -6.06 -2.61 -25.35
N LYS A 61 -4.84 -2.06 -25.22
CA LYS A 61 -3.97 -1.79 -26.37
C LYS A 61 -3.53 -3.06 -27.10
N LEU A 62 -3.21 -4.12 -26.35
CA LEU A 62 -2.90 -5.43 -26.92
C LEU A 62 -4.09 -6.02 -27.69
N ALA A 63 -5.30 -5.92 -27.12
CA ALA A 63 -6.52 -6.38 -27.80
C ALA A 63 -6.81 -5.59 -29.09
N GLY A 64 -6.39 -4.32 -29.15
CA GLY A 64 -6.50 -3.47 -30.34
C GLY A 64 -5.37 -3.63 -31.37
N GLY A 65 -4.46 -4.61 -31.21
CA GLY A 65 -3.40 -4.89 -32.19
C GLY A 65 -2.20 -3.92 -32.16
N ALA A 66 -1.89 -3.33 -31.00
CA ALA A 66 -0.74 -2.43 -30.86
C ALA A 66 0.61 -3.10 -31.18
N ALA A 67 1.52 -2.37 -31.84
CA ALA A 67 2.83 -2.86 -32.28
C ALA A 67 3.80 -3.15 -31.11
N ASP A 68 3.76 -2.35 -30.03
CA ASP A 68 4.68 -2.45 -28.87
C ASP A 68 4.33 -3.58 -27.89
N THR A 69 4.16 -4.79 -28.42
CA THR A 69 3.60 -5.93 -27.69
C THR A 69 4.42 -6.30 -26.45
N ASP A 70 5.75 -6.27 -26.53
CA ASP A 70 6.63 -6.67 -25.42
C ASP A 70 6.57 -5.70 -24.25
N PHE A 71 6.57 -4.39 -24.52
CA PHE A 71 6.40 -3.37 -23.49
C PHE A 71 5.06 -3.51 -22.76
N LEU A 72 3.98 -3.73 -23.53
CA LEU A 72 2.63 -3.89 -22.98
C LEU A 72 2.54 -5.16 -22.14
N ARG A 73 3.07 -6.29 -22.60
CA ARG A 73 3.20 -7.53 -21.81
C ARG A 73 4.01 -7.31 -20.53
N GLY A 74 5.08 -6.52 -20.60
CA GLY A 74 5.85 -6.09 -19.44
C GLY A 74 5.01 -5.37 -18.39
N LYS A 75 4.08 -4.48 -18.80
CA LYS A 75 3.14 -3.82 -17.87
C LYS A 75 2.22 -4.81 -17.16
N LEU A 76 1.69 -5.80 -17.88
CA LEU A 76 0.87 -6.87 -17.28
C LEU A 76 1.68 -7.69 -16.27
N ALA A 77 2.91 -8.08 -16.64
CA ALA A 77 3.80 -8.85 -15.78
C ALA A 77 4.19 -8.08 -14.50
N ALA A 78 4.57 -6.82 -14.63
CA ALA A 78 4.92 -5.96 -13.50
C ALA A 78 3.75 -5.79 -12.52
N ALA A 79 2.54 -5.54 -13.02
CA ALA A 79 1.36 -5.42 -12.17
C ALA A 79 1.00 -6.73 -11.46
N ARG A 80 1.18 -7.88 -12.13
CA ARG A 80 0.99 -9.19 -11.51
C ARG A 80 2.01 -9.44 -10.40
N PHE A 81 3.29 -9.17 -10.66
CA PHE A 81 4.36 -9.32 -9.68
C PHE A 81 4.09 -8.45 -8.46
N TYR A 82 3.81 -7.16 -8.67
CA TYR A 82 3.55 -6.22 -7.59
C TYR A 82 2.36 -6.65 -6.72
N ALA A 83 1.27 -7.09 -7.36
CA ALA A 83 0.10 -7.59 -6.64
C ALA A 83 0.38 -8.85 -5.81
N ALA A 84 1.26 -9.72 -6.28
CA ALA A 84 1.59 -10.97 -5.59
C ALA A 84 2.68 -10.83 -4.51
N HIS A 85 3.67 -9.94 -4.71
CA HIS A 85 4.86 -9.87 -3.86
C HIS A 85 4.95 -8.61 -2.99
N VAL A 86 4.37 -7.49 -3.42
CA VAL A 86 4.50 -6.20 -2.74
C VAL A 86 3.22 -5.85 -1.99
N LEU A 87 2.06 -5.92 -2.66
CA LEU A 87 0.77 -5.56 -2.03
C LEU A 87 0.43 -6.34 -0.74
N PRO A 88 0.80 -7.62 -0.54
CA PRO A 88 0.53 -8.29 0.73
C PRO A 88 1.12 -7.57 1.96
N GLN A 89 2.20 -6.80 1.77
CA GLN A 89 2.85 -6.03 2.83
C GLN A 89 1.96 -4.90 3.37
N VAL A 90 0.97 -4.43 2.57
CA VAL A 90 -0.01 -3.43 3.01
C VAL A 90 -0.77 -3.91 4.24
N GLY A 91 -1.19 -5.18 4.27
CA GLY A 91 -1.90 -5.74 5.43
C GLY A 91 -1.03 -5.82 6.69
N ALA A 92 0.26 -6.15 6.53
CA ALA A 92 1.19 -6.16 7.66
C ALA A 92 1.45 -4.74 8.20
N LEU A 93 1.67 -3.77 7.30
CA LEU A 93 1.85 -2.37 7.68
C LEU A 93 0.60 -1.79 8.33
N ALA A 94 -0.60 -2.18 7.89
CA ALA A 94 -1.85 -1.73 8.50
C ALA A 94 -1.92 -2.13 9.98
N ARG A 95 -1.52 -3.37 10.31
CA ARG A 95 -1.46 -3.83 11.71
C ARG A 95 -0.45 -3.05 12.54
N ILE A 96 0.71 -2.72 11.97
CA ILE A 96 1.71 -1.87 12.64
C ILE A 96 1.10 -0.47 12.89
N VAL A 97 0.35 0.06 11.94
CA VAL A 97 -0.30 1.38 12.07
C VAL A 97 -1.41 1.38 13.13
N THR A 98 -2.15 0.28 13.30
CA THR A 98 -3.25 0.20 14.26
C THR A 98 -2.80 -0.15 15.67
N ASP A 99 -1.76 -0.97 15.83
CA ASP A 99 -1.43 -1.61 17.10
C ASP A 99 0.04 -1.40 17.55
N GLY A 100 0.86 -0.72 16.74
CA GLY A 100 2.31 -0.65 16.93
C GLY A 100 2.83 0.55 17.74
N ASP A 101 1.97 1.52 18.06
CA ASP A 101 2.35 2.76 18.74
C ASP A 101 2.88 2.51 20.17
N GLY A 102 2.27 1.58 20.90
CA GLY A 102 2.69 1.21 22.26
C GLY A 102 4.15 0.76 22.34
N SER A 103 4.64 0.04 21.31
CA SER A 103 6.04 -0.42 21.27
C SER A 103 7.07 0.72 21.26
N VAL A 104 6.69 1.91 20.78
CA VAL A 104 7.56 3.09 20.76
C VAL A 104 7.41 3.91 22.03
N LEU A 105 6.20 4.04 22.54
CA LEU A 105 5.88 4.96 23.65
C LEU A 105 6.04 4.33 25.04
N GLU A 106 5.88 3.01 25.16
CA GLU A 106 5.89 2.31 26.44
C GLU A 106 7.25 1.67 26.76
N THR A 107 8.18 1.69 25.80
CA THR A 107 9.52 1.11 25.97
C THR A 107 10.39 2.02 26.84
N ASP A 108 10.94 1.45 27.92
CA ASP A 108 11.92 2.13 28.76
C ASP A 108 13.23 2.36 27.98
N ALA A 109 13.63 3.62 27.88
CA ALA A 109 14.85 4.03 27.17
C ALA A 109 16.14 3.42 27.76
N THR A 110 16.11 2.92 28.99
CA THR A 110 17.27 2.24 29.61
C THR A 110 17.44 0.79 29.17
N LEU A 111 16.45 0.22 28.48
CA LEU A 111 16.47 -1.17 27.97
C LEU A 111 16.98 -1.29 26.52
N VAL A 112 17.33 -0.17 25.88
CA VAL A 112 17.77 -0.08 24.46
C VAL A 112 19.17 0.52 24.37
#